data_AF-A0A8T3LIP5-F1
#
_entry.id   AF-A0A8T3LIP5-F1
#
_cell.length_a   1.000
_cell.length_b   1.000
_cell.length_c   1.000
_cell.angle_alpha   90.00
_cell.angle_beta   90.00
_cell.angle_gamma   90.00
#
_symmetry.space_group_name_H-M   'P 1'
#
loop_
_entity.id
_entity.type
_entity.pdbx_description
1 polymer ?
#
loop_
_entity_poly.entity_id
_entity_poly.type
_entity_poly.pdbx_seq_one_letter_code
_entity_poly.pdbx_strand_id
1 'polypeptide(L)' 'MNRIEHYHDWLRDAHAMEKQAEKMLESMASRIENYPELRSRIEQHISETKNQL' A
#
# COMPACT_ATOMS: atom_id res chain seq x y z
N MET A 1 -18.06 -10.33 21.82
CA MET A 1 -17.61 -9.69 20.58
C MET A 1 -18.39 -10.27 19.42
N ASN A 2 -19.11 -9.42 18.69
CA ASN A 2 -19.97 -9.83 17.57
C ASN A 2 -19.12 -9.98 16.30
N ARG A 3 -19.44 -10.94 15.42
CA ARG A 3 -18.74 -11.14 14.13
C ARG A 3 -18.66 -9.86 13.29
N ILE A 4 -19.67 -8.99 13.40
CA ILE A 4 -19.73 -7.70 12.71
C ILE A 4 -18.67 -6.73 13.24
N GLU A 5 -18.39 -6.74 14.55
CA GLU A 5 -17.34 -5.88 15.15
C GLU A 5 -15.96 -6.28 14.63
N HIS A 6 -15.64 -7.58 14.64
CA HIS A 6 -14.37 -8.07 14.09
C HIS A 6 -14.22 -7.77 12.60
N TYR A 7 -15.30 -7.90 11.82
CA TYR A 7 -15.28 -7.53 10.41
C TYR A 7 -14.94 -6.04 10.22
N HIS A 8 -15.53 -5.15 11.02
CA HIS A 8 -15.20 -3.73 10.97
C HIS A 8 -13.76 -3.44 11.40
N ASP A 9 -13.26 -4.12 12.42
CA ASP A 9 -11.87 -3.96 12.87
C ASP A 9 -10.89 -4.39 11.77
N TRP A 10 -11.12 -5.54 11.13
CA TRP A 10 -10.29 -6.01 10.02
C TRP A 10 -10.32 -5.08 8.81
N LEU A 11 -11.45 -4.46 8.50
CA LEU A 11 -11.52 -3.46 7.43
C LEU A 11 -10.70 -2.20 7.77
N ARG A 12 -10.72 -1.76 9.04
CA ARG A 12 -9.88 -0.62 9.47
C ARG A 12 -8.40 -0.97 9.43
N ASP A 13 -8.04 -2.18 9.88
CA ASP A 13 -6.66 -2.67 9.84
C ASP A 13 -6.15 -2.78 8.41
N ALA A 14 -6.98 -3.30 7.48
CA ALA A 14 -6.66 -3.36 6.06
C ALA A 14 -6.43 -1.96 5.48
N HIS A 15 -7.31 -0.99 5.77
CA HIS A 15 -7.15 0.38 5.30
C HIS A 15 -5.87 1.04 5.85
N ALA A 16 -5.57 0.83 7.14
CA ALA A 16 -4.33 1.32 7.75
C ALA A 16 -3.09 0.69 7.12
N MET A 17 -3.14 -0.60 6.81
CA MET A 17 -2.08 -1.34 6.12
C MET A 17 -1.83 -0.79 4.71
N GLU A 18 -2.89 -0.50 3.93
CA GLU A 18 -2.73 0.10 2.60
C GLU A 18 -2.11 1.51 2.67
N LYS A 19 -2.49 2.32 3.66
CA LYS A 19 -1.85 3.63 3.91
C LYS A 19 -0.37 3.51 4.26
N GLN A 20 0.00 2.48 5.01
CA GLN A 20 1.40 2.20 5.32
C GLN A 20 2.17 1.71 4.08
N ALA A 21 1.55 0.85 3.27
CA ALA A 21 2.12 0.33 2.03
C ALA A 21 2.40 1.46 1.02
N GLU A 22 1.44 2.37 0.83
CA GLU A 22 1.59 3.57 -0.01
C GLU A 22 2.87 4.34 0.34
N LYS A 23 3.03 4.70 1.62
CA LYS A 23 4.20 5.47 2.10
C LYS A 23 5.52 4.71 1.93
N MET A 24 5.50 3.39 2.16
CA MET A 24 6.68 2.54 1.99
C MET A 24 7.13 2.50 0.53
N LEU A 25 6.19 2.28 -0.39
CA LEU A 25 6.46 2.18 -1.82
C LEU A 25 6.96 3.52 -2.40
N GLU A 26 6.35 4.64 -2.01
CA GLU A 26 6.83 5.99 -2.37
C GLU A 26 8.27 6.24 -1.90
N SER A 27 8.60 5.82 -0.67
CA SER A 27 9.97 5.91 -0.15
C SER A 27 10.95 4.99 -0.89
N MET A 28 10.53 3.81 -1.35
CA MET A 28 11.38 2.92 -2.13
C MET A 28 11.63 3.48 -3.54
N ALA A 29 10.58 3.92 -4.24
CA ALA A 29 10.68 4.46 -5.59
C ALA A 29 11.64 5.66 -5.67
N SER A 30 11.59 6.55 -4.68
CA SER A 30 12.47 7.74 -4.61
C SER A 30 13.96 7.42 -4.43
N ARG A 31 14.32 6.21 -4.00
CA ARG A 31 15.71 5.80 -3.73
C ARG A 31 16.29 4.87 -4.79
N ILE A 32 15.50 4.44 -5.78
CA ILE A 32 15.96 3.54 -6.85
C ILE A 32 16.44 4.37 -8.04
N GLU A 33 17.75 4.36 -8.27
CA GLU A 33 18.37 5.11 -9.37
C GLU A 33 18.80 4.20 -10.54
N ASN A 34 19.41 3.04 -10.24
CA ASN A 34 20.08 2.21 -11.24
C ASN A 34 19.23 1.05 -11.78
N TYR A 35 17.97 0.94 -11.36
CA TYR A 35 17.07 -0.16 -11.74
C TYR A 35 15.74 0.41 -12.28
N PRO A 36 15.71 0.89 -13.54
CA PRO A 36 14.54 1.58 -14.09
C PRO A 36 13.30 0.68 -14.17
N GLU A 37 13.46 -0.60 -14.50
CA GLU A 37 12.34 -1.55 -14.55
C GLU A 37 11.72 -1.80 -13.16
N LEU A 38 12.57 -1.93 -12.14
CA LEU A 38 12.11 -2.10 -10.76
C LEU A 38 11.38 -0.85 -10.26
N ARG A 39 11.93 0.33 -10.55
CA ARG A 39 11.29 1.60 -10.20
C ARG A 39 9.92 1.73 -10.86
N SER A 40 9.81 1.43 -12.16
CA SER A 40 8.54 1.49 -12.89
C SER A 40 7.50 0.54 -12.30
N ARG A 41 7.88 -0.68 -11.89
CA ARG A 41 6.98 -1.61 -11.22
C ARG A 41 6.50 -1.10 -9.86
N ILE A 42 7.36 -0.44 -9.08
CA ILE A 42 6.97 0.15 -7.80
C ILE A 42 6.03 1.34 -8.02
N GLU A 43 6.31 2.19 -9.01
CA GLU A 43 5.42 3.32 -9.38
C GLU A 43 4.04 2.83 -9.86
N GLN A 44 3.99 1.75 -10.63
CA GLN A 44 2.74 1.07 -10.97
C GLN A 44 2.02 0.60 -9.70
N HIS A 45 2.73 -0.07 -8.79
CA HIS A 45 2.13 -0.61 -7.58
C HIS A 45 1.61 0.47 -6.62
N ILE A 46 2.27 1.64 -6.53
CA ILE A 46 1.74 2.81 -5.81
C ILE A 46 0.37 3.21 -6.35
N SER A 47 0.19 3.18 -7.67
CA SER A 47 -1.09 3.51 -8.31
C SER A 47 -2.17 2.47 -8.00
N GLU A 48 -1.79 1.19 -7.93
CA GLU A 48 -2.69 0.09 -7.54
C GLU A 48 -3.12 0.23 -6.07
N THR A 49 -2.18 0.48 -5.14
CA THR A 49 -2.47 0.73 -3.72
C THR A 49 -3.39 1.94 -3.52
N LYS A 50 -3.19 3.03 -4.29
CA LYS A 50 -4.08 4.19 -4.27
C LYS A 50 -5.50 3.88 -4.73
N ASN A 51 -5.68 2.87 -5.59
CA ASN A 51 -7.00 2.41 -6.02
C ASN A 51 -7.64 1.41 -5.03
N GLN A 52 -6.85 0.81 -4.13
CA GLN A 52 -7.33 -0.11 -3.08
C GLN A 52 -7.82 0.62 -1.83
N LEU A 53 -7.42 1.88 -1.66
CA LEU A 53 -7.87 2.80 -0.60
C LEU A 53 -9.24 3.42 -0.89
#